data_AF-A0A9X3HL04-F1
#
_entry.id   AF-A0A9X3HL04-F1
#
_cell.length_a   1.000
_cell.length_b   1.000
_cell.length_c   1.000
_cell.angle_alpha   90.00
_cell.angle_beta   90.00
_cell.angle_gamma   90.00
#
_symmetry.space_group_name_H-M   'P 1'
#
loop_
_entity.id
_entity.type
_entity.pdbx_description
1 polymer ?
#
loop_
_entity_poly.entity_id
_entity_poly.type
_entity_poly.pdbx_seq_one_letter_code
_entity_poly.pdbx_strand_id
1 'polypeptide(L)'
;MTSEKTWYPTFMIDEVLPTGKASPEAWLPYLTTASAGQKALFLPGQELSFRYVEQRGNIEIVINPDGTHGNTPRCAHTLEMFDGARPIEPQAQDDGRHEANSFWEYESETFAETLDEFASIYAECHRESEPLSVVVDTSYWSPKFHYRISDDCKSLIQQPANDAESAEE
;
A
#
# COMPACT_ATOMS: atom_id res chain seq x y z
N MET A 1 19.61 -5.14 3.24
CA MET A 1 18.83 -4.74 4.42
C MET A 1 17.51 -5.47 4.32
N THR A 2 17.19 -6.34 5.28
CA THR A 2 15.86 -6.97 5.32
C THR A 2 14.84 -5.87 5.57
N SER A 3 13.99 -5.58 4.61
CA SER A 3 12.92 -4.60 4.83
C SER A 3 12.01 -5.13 5.93
N GLU A 4 11.94 -4.42 7.05
CA GLU A 4 11.08 -4.83 8.16
C GLU A 4 9.62 -4.58 7.75
N LYS A 5 8.83 -5.66 7.66
CA LYS A 5 7.40 -5.59 7.38
C LYS A 5 6.72 -4.73 8.43
N THR A 6 5.97 -3.73 7.99
CA THR A 6 5.12 -2.94 8.88
C THR A 6 3.65 -3.22 8.59
N TRP A 7 2.89 -3.52 9.63
CA TRP A 7 1.51 -3.98 9.57
C TRP A 7 0.53 -2.87 9.88
N TYR A 8 -0.59 -2.88 9.16
CA TYR A 8 -1.66 -1.90 9.23
C TYR A 8 -3.04 -2.58 9.17
N PRO A 9 -4.02 -2.14 9.97
CA PRO A 9 -5.42 -2.51 9.76
C PRO A 9 -5.90 -2.00 8.41
N THR A 10 -6.60 -2.83 7.62
CA THR A 10 -6.93 -2.46 6.24
C THR A 10 -7.84 -1.24 6.11
N PHE A 11 -8.71 -1.02 7.10
CA PHE A 11 -9.62 0.12 7.13
C PHE A 11 -8.91 1.48 7.32
N MET A 12 -7.60 1.48 7.56
CA MET A 12 -6.80 2.70 7.71
C MET A 12 -5.95 3.01 6.46
N ILE A 13 -5.96 2.13 5.45
CA ILE A 13 -5.00 2.17 4.32
C ILE A 13 -5.36 3.22 3.26
N ASP A 14 -6.46 3.94 3.43
CA ASP A 14 -6.93 5.04 2.58
C ASP A 14 -6.72 6.44 3.22
N GLU A 15 -6.20 6.51 4.45
CA GLU A 15 -5.97 7.76 5.17
C GLU A 15 -4.47 8.08 5.38
N VAL A 16 -4.18 9.20 6.04
CA VAL A 16 -2.84 9.51 6.56
C VAL A 16 -2.39 8.36 7.49
N LEU A 17 -1.50 7.53 6.96
CA LEU A 17 -1.05 6.34 7.65
C LEU A 17 -0.32 6.69 8.95
N PRO A 18 -0.74 6.12 10.10
CA PRO A 18 0.01 6.24 11.35
C PRO A 18 1.34 5.48 11.27
N THR A 19 2.12 5.53 12.36
CA THR A 19 3.28 4.64 12.49
C THR A 19 2.83 3.18 12.53
N GLY A 20 3.28 2.40 11.54
CA GLY A 20 3.00 0.98 11.42
C GLY A 20 3.55 0.17 12.60
N LYS A 21 3.06 -1.06 12.75
CA LYS A 21 3.47 -1.96 13.83
C LYS A 21 4.23 -3.16 13.30
N ALA A 22 5.07 -3.77 14.15
CA ALA A 22 5.85 -4.95 13.77
C ALA A 22 5.00 -6.22 13.59
N SER A 23 3.77 -6.26 14.14
CA SER A 23 2.81 -7.34 13.93
C SER A 23 1.36 -6.85 14.03
N PRO A 24 0.38 -7.64 13.52
CA PRO A 24 -1.04 -7.37 13.71
C PRO A 24 -1.46 -7.26 15.18
N GLU A 25 -0.98 -8.13 16.07
CA GLU A 25 -1.37 -8.15 17.48
C GLU A 25 -0.94 -6.89 18.23
N ALA A 26 0.14 -6.24 17.80
CA ALA A 26 0.60 -5.00 18.42
C ALA A 26 -0.40 -3.84 18.22
N TRP A 27 -1.41 -4.01 17.36
CA TRP A 27 -2.53 -3.07 17.21
C TRP A 27 -3.63 -3.26 18.26
N LEU A 28 -3.78 -4.44 18.85
CA LEU A 28 -4.90 -4.75 19.75
C LEU A 28 -5.06 -3.74 20.89
N PRO A 29 -4.00 -3.31 21.62
CA PRO A 29 -4.16 -2.33 22.69
C PRO A 29 -4.79 -1.00 22.23
N TYR A 30 -4.60 -0.62 20.96
CA TYR A 30 -5.16 0.59 20.38
C TYR A 30 -6.59 0.40 19.87
N LEU A 31 -6.92 -0.82 19.40
CA LEU A 31 -8.20 -1.12 18.77
C LEU A 31 -9.26 -1.59 19.77
N THR A 32 -8.86 -2.26 20.85
CA THR A 32 -9.78 -2.91 21.79
C THR A 32 -9.86 -2.22 23.15
N THR A 33 -9.00 -1.23 23.43
CA THR A 33 -9.03 -0.51 24.72
C THR A 33 -9.87 0.75 24.59
N ALA A 34 -10.89 0.89 25.44
CA ALA A 34 -11.60 2.16 25.58
C ALA A 34 -10.71 3.20 26.29
N SER A 35 -10.62 4.41 25.74
CA SER A 35 -9.95 5.54 26.37
C SER A 35 -10.99 6.53 26.91
N ALA A 36 -10.58 7.51 27.71
CA ALA A 36 -11.50 8.46 28.33
C ALA A 36 -12.28 9.24 27.26
N GLY A 37 -13.55 8.89 27.05
CA GLY A 37 -14.44 9.50 26.06
C GLY A 37 -14.53 8.76 24.72
N GLN A 38 -13.77 7.68 24.51
CA GLN A 38 -13.85 6.85 23.29
C GLN A 38 -14.12 5.39 23.63
N LYS A 39 -15.11 4.81 22.95
CA LYS A 39 -15.35 3.36 23.01
C LYS A 39 -14.24 2.62 22.27
N ALA A 40 -14.01 1.36 22.66
CA ALA A 40 -13.20 0.47 21.87
C ALA A 40 -13.76 0.39 20.44
N LEU A 41 -12.88 0.41 19.44
CA LEU A 41 -13.30 0.28 18.04
C LEU A 41 -13.77 -1.14 17.75
N PHE A 42 -13.11 -2.12 18.37
CA PHE A 42 -13.42 -3.53 18.21
C PHE A 42 -13.63 -4.23 19.56
N LEU A 43 -14.52 -5.22 19.55
CA LEU A 43 -14.89 -6.07 20.67
C LEU A 43 -14.31 -7.47 20.50
N PRO A 44 -14.17 -8.25 21.60
CA PRO A 44 -13.76 -9.64 21.50
C PRO A 44 -14.68 -10.43 20.56
N GLY A 45 -14.09 -11.33 19.78
CA GLY A 45 -14.81 -12.15 18.79
C GLY A 45 -15.10 -11.47 17.46
N GLN A 46 -14.89 -10.15 17.33
CA GLN A 46 -15.03 -9.47 16.04
C GLN A 46 -13.89 -9.79 15.08
N GLU A 47 -14.18 -9.66 13.79
CA GLU A 47 -13.20 -9.85 12.72
C GLU A 47 -12.50 -8.53 12.37
N LEU A 48 -11.23 -8.65 12.02
CA LEU A 48 -10.38 -7.55 11.61
C LEU A 48 -9.40 -8.06 10.55
N SER A 49 -9.03 -7.17 9.63
CA SER A 49 -8.11 -7.52 8.56
C SER A 49 -6.89 -6.61 8.55
N PHE A 50 -5.76 -7.16 8.14
CA PHE A 50 -4.49 -6.46 8.06
C PHE A 50 -3.82 -6.67 6.71
N ARG A 51 -3.02 -5.69 6.30
CA ARG A 51 -2.00 -5.83 5.28
C ARG A 51 -0.67 -5.39 5.87
N TYR A 52 0.43 -5.91 5.34
CA TYR A 52 1.75 -5.36 5.61
C TYR A 52 2.27 -4.62 4.38
N VAL A 53 3.12 -3.63 4.62
CA VAL A 53 3.95 -2.99 3.59
C VAL A 53 5.41 -3.38 3.83
N GLU A 54 6.04 -3.87 2.78
CA GLU A 54 7.48 -4.19 2.78
C GLU A 54 8.30 -3.00 2.30
N GLN A 55 7.79 -2.20 1.37
CA GLN A 55 8.49 -1.06 0.80
C GLN A 55 7.48 0.05 0.51
N ARG A 56 7.81 1.27 0.92
CA ARG A 56 7.07 2.50 0.64
C ARG A 56 8.04 3.61 0.30
N GLY A 57 7.80 4.33 -0.77
CA GLY A 57 8.62 5.46 -1.18
C GLY A 57 7.94 6.28 -2.27
N ASN A 58 8.60 7.34 -2.71
CA ASN A 58 8.06 8.21 -3.75
C ASN A 58 8.88 8.08 -5.03
N ILE A 59 8.19 8.12 -6.16
CA ILE A 59 8.78 8.23 -7.48
C ILE A 59 8.29 9.51 -8.15
N GLU A 60 9.09 10.05 -9.07
CA GLU A 60 8.64 11.12 -9.97
C GLU A 60 8.47 10.51 -11.37
N ILE A 61 7.30 10.65 -11.96
CA ILE A 61 6.95 10.13 -13.30
C ILE A 61 6.48 11.27 -14.19
N VAL A 62 6.64 11.13 -15.51
CA VAL A 62 5.94 12.00 -16.46
C VAL A 62 4.67 11.31 -16.91
N ILE A 63 3.55 12.02 -16.88
CA ILE A 63 2.26 11.59 -17.43
C ILE A 63 1.97 12.43 -18.67
N ASN A 64 1.75 11.76 -19.80
CA ASN A 64 1.39 12.38 -21.06
C ASN A 64 -0.13 12.67 -21.10
N PRO A 65 -0.59 13.66 -21.89
CA PRO A 65 -2.01 13.96 -22.08
C PRO A 65 -2.90 12.80 -22.53
N ASP A 66 -2.30 11.76 -23.13
CA ASP A 66 -3.00 10.58 -23.62
C ASP A 66 -3.13 9.44 -22.58
N GLY A 67 -2.68 9.67 -21.34
CA GLY A 67 -2.72 8.69 -20.25
C GLY A 67 -1.53 7.73 -20.22
N THR A 68 -0.56 7.87 -21.14
CA THR A 68 0.70 7.11 -21.08
C THR A 68 1.70 7.77 -20.13
N HIS A 69 2.70 7.02 -19.67
CA HIS A 69 3.76 7.55 -18.80
C HIS A 69 5.17 7.39 -19.38
N GLY A 70 6.08 8.24 -18.90
CA GLY A 70 7.51 8.22 -19.23
C GLY A 70 8.40 8.31 -17.98
N ASN A 71 9.64 7.84 -18.10
CA ASN A 71 10.62 7.85 -17.00
C ASN A 71 11.39 9.19 -16.95
N THR A 72 11.15 10.04 -15.96
CA THR A 72 11.92 11.29 -15.66
C THR A 72 13.02 11.06 -14.61
N PRO A 73 14.01 11.97 -14.46
CA PRO A 73 15.22 11.75 -13.66
C PRO A 73 14.95 11.55 -12.17
N ARG A 74 15.72 10.63 -11.58
CA ARG A 74 15.56 10.06 -10.24
C ARG A 74 15.92 11.04 -9.13
N CYS A 75 15.13 11.10 -8.06
CA CYS A 75 15.50 11.83 -6.85
C CYS A 75 16.37 10.94 -5.93
N ALA A 76 17.20 11.55 -5.07
CA ALA A 76 18.12 10.80 -4.20
C ALA A 76 17.44 9.89 -3.14
N HIS A 77 16.11 10.00 -3.00
CA HIS A 77 15.27 9.21 -2.11
C HIS A 77 14.32 8.25 -2.86
N THR A 78 14.43 8.17 -4.18
CA THR A 78 13.69 7.19 -4.99
C THR A 78 14.14 5.79 -4.59
N LEU A 79 13.23 4.98 -4.05
CA LEU A 79 13.50 3.55 -3.84
C LEU A 79 13.66 2.90 -5.21
N GLU A 80 14.81 2.27 -5.45
CA GLU A 80 15.04 1.54 -6.69
C GLU A 80 14.23 0.25 -6.70
N MET A 81 13.07 0.29 -7.36
CA MET A 81 12.27 -0.90 -7.66
C MET A 81 12.63 -1.55 -9.01
N PHE A 82 13.39 -0.84 -9.87
CA PHE A 82 13.82 -1.36 -11.18
C PHE A 82 15.35 -1.22 -11.33
N ASP A 83 16.10 -2.28 -11.03
CA ASP A 83 17.53 -2.37 -11.38
C ASP A 83 17.66 -2.71 -12.88
N GLY A 84 17.26 -1.77 -13.75
CA GLY A 84 17.34 -1.89 -15.20
C GLY A 84 18.66 -1.38 -15.80
N ALA A 85 19.64 -0.97 -14.99
CA ALA A 85 20.88 -0.36 -15.45
C ALA A 85 22.08 -1.32 -15.45
N ARG A 86 21.83 -2.64 -15.48
CA ARG A 86 22.86 -3.62 -15.82
C ARG A 86 22.56 -4.21 -17.21
N PRO A 87 23.58 -4.36 -18.08
CA PRO A 87 23.44 -5.13 -19.30
C PRO A 87 22.79 -6.48 -18.96
N ILE A 88 21.75 -6.83 -19.72
CA ILE A 88 20.96 -8.05 -19.53
C ILE A 88 21.88 -9.27 -19.77
N GLU A 89 22.51 -9.76 -18.71
CA GLU A 89 22.74 -11.19 -18.57
C GLU A 89 21.44 -11.77 -18.00
N PRO A 90 20.88 -12.86 -18.56
CA PRO A 90 19.68 -13.48 -18.05
C PRO A 90 20.02 -14.22 -16.76
N GLN A 91 20.17 -13.47 -15.67
CA GLN A 91 20.10 -14.01 -14.34
C GLN A 91 18.66 -13.89 -13.89
N ALA A 92 18.00 -15.04 -13.78
CA ALA A 92 16.83 -15.19 -12.94
C ALA A 92 17.27 -14.88 -11.49
N GLN A 93 17.34 -13.59 -11.15
CA GLN A 93 17.39 -13.14 -9.77
C GLN A 93 15.94 -12.90 -9.36
N ASP A 94 15.37 -13.91 -8.72
CA ASP A 94 14.32 -13.67 -7.73
C ASP A 94 15.01 -12.96 -6.56
N ASP A 95 15.14 -11.63 -6.68
CA ASP A 95 15.70 -10.75 -5.67
C ASP A 95 14.69 -10.45 -4.55
N GLY A 96 13.56 -11.17 -4.53
CA GLY A 96 12.53 -11.09 -3.49
C GLY A 96 11.88 -9.71 -3.38
N ARG A 97 12.03 -8.86 -4.40
CA ARG A 97 11.41 -7.54 -4.46
C ARG A 97 10.08 -7.66 -5.18
N HIS A 98 9.01 -7.37 -4.46
CA HIS A 98 7.68 -7.28 -5.05
C HIS A 98 7.54 -5.97 -5.83
N GLU A 99 6.88 -6.03 -7.00
CA GLU A 99 6.46 -4.84 -7.75
C GLU A 99 5.46 -4.02 -6.92
N ALA A 100 5.51 -2.69 -7.02
CA ALA A 100 4.53 -1.83 -6.36
C ALA A 100 3.12 -2.13 -6.89
N ASN A 101 2.15 -2.15 -5.98
CA ASN A 101 0.73 -2.40 -6.28
C ASN A 101 -0.18 -1.31 -5.69
N SER A 102 0.38 -0.13 -5.45
CA SER A 102 -0.29 1.02 -4.89
C SER A 102 0.42 2.26 -5.39
N PHE A 103 -0.30 3.08 -6.14
CA PHE A 103 0.13 4.35 -6.71
C PHE A 103 -0.83 5.42 -6.24
N TRP A 104 -0.37 6.31 -5.35
CA TRP A 104 -1.20 7.34 -4.73
C TRP A 104 -0.59 8.73 -4.95
N GLU A 105 -1.42 9.67 -5.38
CA GLU A 105 -1.07 11.09 -5.45
C GLU A 105 -2.07 11.91 -4.64
N TYR A 106 -1.53 12.71 -3.72
CA TYR A 106 -2.30 13.32 -2.65
C TYR A 106 -3.15 14.51 -3.10
N GLU A 107 -2.65 15.36 -4.00
CA GLU A 107 -3.37 16.59 -4.38
C GLU A 107 -4.59 16.31 -5.25
N SER A 108 -4.51 15.28 -6.10
CA SER A 108 -5.59 14.84 -6.97
C SER A 108 -6.45 13.73 -6.37
N GLU A 109 -6.05 13.17 -5.23
CA GLU A 109 -6.67 11.99 -4.62
C GLU A 109 -6.77 10.79 -5.60
N THR A 110 -5.79 10.66 -6.50
CA THR A 110 -5.76 9.57 -7.48
C THR A 110 -5.09 8.34 -6.88
N PHE A 111 -5.81 7.22 -6.91
CA PHE A 111 -5.31 5.89 -6.52
C PHE A 111 -5.41 4.91 -7.68
N ALA A 112 -4.40 4.05 -7.86
CA ALA A 112 -4.54 2.83 -8.64
C ALA A 112 -3.61 1.72 -8.14
N GLU A 113 -3.91 0.48 -8.51
CA GLU A 113 -3.07 -0.67 -8.19
C GLU A 113 -1.94 -0.88 -9.21
N THR A 114 -2.00 -0.22 -10.36
CA THR A 114 -0.97 -0.26 -11.40
C THR A 114 -0.60 1.13 -11.90
N LEU A 115 0.63 1.28 -12.39
CA LEU A 115 1.12 2.56 -12.93
C LEU A 115 0.36 2.98 -14.20
N ASP A 116 0.00 2.03 -15.06
CA ASP A 116 -0.72 2.29 -16.31
C ASP A 116 -2.13 2.82 -16.03
N GLU A 117 -2.82 2.22 -15.07
CA GLU A 117 -4.14 2.66 -14.62
C GLU A 117 -4.04 4.03 -13.94
N PHE A 118 -3.05 4.21 -13.06
CA PHE A 118 -2.79 5.50 -12.41
C PHE A 118 -2.61 6.63 -13.45
N ALA A 119 -1.74 6.43 -14.44
CA ALA A 119 -1.47 7.43 -15.48
C ALA A 119 -2.72 7.75 -16.31
N SER A 120 -3.53 6.74 -16.61
CA SER A 120 -4.79 6.91 -17.34
C SER A 120 -5.79 7.76 -16.55
N ILE A 121 -6.06 7.41 -15.28
CA ILE A 121 -6.98 8.14 -14.41
C ILE A 121 -6.49 9.59 -14.21
N TYR A 122 -5.20 9.76 -13.96
CA TYR A 122 -4.62 11.08 -13.70
C TYR A 122 -4.78 12.02 -14.92
N ALA A 123 -4.52 11.52 -16.12
CA ALA A 123 -4.66 12.29 -17.36
C ALA A 123 -6.12 12.67 -17.65
N GLU A 124 -7.08 11.79 -17.35
CA GLU A 124 -8.51 12.08 -17.48
C GLU A 124 -8.97 13.22 -16.55
N CYS A 125 -8.41 13.28 -15.34
CA CYS A 125 -8.72 14.29 -14.33
C CYS A 125 -8.09 15.65 -14.63
N HIS A 126 -6.83 15.70 -15.09
CA HIS A 126 -6.08 16.96 -15.24
C HIS A 126 -6.11 17.54 -16.65
N ARG A 127 -6.48 16.76 -17.68
CA ARG A 127 -6.68 17.18 -19.09
C ARG A 127 -5.69 18.24 -19.59
N GLU A 128 -4.42 18.07 -19.26
CA GLU A 128 -3.39 18.99 -19.67
C GLU A 128 -3.06 18.84 -21.16
N SER A 129 -2.60 19.91 -21.79
CA SER A 129 -2.15 19.87 -23.19
C SER A 129 -0.69 19.41 -23.35
N GLU A 130 0.07 19.38 -22.26
CA GLU A 130 1.49 19.03 -22.23
C GLU A 130 1.76 17.95 -21.15
N PRO A 131 2.84 17.16 -21.29
CA PRO A 131 3.21 16.19 -20.26
C PRO A 131 3.53 16.84 -18.92
N LEU A 132 3.11 16.21 -17.82
CA LEU A 132 3.33 16.66 -16.45
C LEU A 132 4.27 15.73 -15.69
N SER A 133 5.22 16.30 -14.94
CA SER A 133 5.94 15.57 -13.89
C SER A 133 5.08 15.50 -12.62
N VAL A 134 4.89 14.30 -12.09
CA VAL A 134 4.04 14.01 -10.93
C VAL A 134 4.83 13.17 -9.92
N VAL A 135 4.75 13.53 -8.64
CA VAL A 135 5.34 12.74 -7.55
C VAL A 135 4.28 11.79 -6.99
N VAL A 136 4.55 10.49 -7.04
CA VAL A 136 3.60 9.44 -6.66
C VAL A 136 4.14 8.63 -5.49
N ASP A 137 3.33 8.44 -4.45
CA ASP A 137 3.61 7.48 -3.37
C ASP A 137 3.39 6.07 -3.92
N THR A 138 4.43 5.25 -3.79
CA THR A 138 4.46 3.88 -4.28
C THR A 138 4.73 2.93 -3.14
N SER A 139 3.91 1.89 -3.06
CA SER A 139 4.02 0.87 -2.03
C SER A 139 3.74 -0.51 -2.58
N TYR A 140 4.35 -1.52 -1.98
CA TYR A 140 3.87 -2.90 -2.09
C TYR A 140 3.13 -3.29 -0.82
N TRP A 141 1.81 -3.50 -0.95
CA TRP A 141 0.96 -4.07 0.08
C TRP A 141 0.78 -5.56 -0.14
N SER A 142 0.87 -6.32 0.95
CA SER A 142 0.51 -7.73 0.94
C SER A 142 -0.96 -7.94 0.57
N PRO A 143 -1.34 -9.17 0.18
CA PRO A 143 -2.73 -9.60 0.28
C PRO A 143 -3.32 -9.35 1.67
N LYS A 144 -4.65 -9.31 1.74
CA LYS A 144 -5.40 -9.12 2.98
C LYS A 144 -5.31 -10.37 3.86
N PHE A 145 -4.96 -10.20 5.12
CA PHE A 145 -4.97 -11.25 6.13
C PHE A 145 -6.14 -11.02 7.08
N HIS A 146 -7.01 -12.01 7.22
CA HIS A 146 -8.19 -11.93 8.08
C HIS A 146 -7.95 -12.61 9.42
N TYR A 147 -8.41 -11.98 10.49
CA TYR A 147 -8.27 -12.47 11.86
C TYR A 147 -9.54 -12.25 12.64
N ARG A 148 -9.80 -13.15 13.60
CA ARG A 148 -10.77 -12.95 14.67
C ARG A 148 -10.04 -12.54 15.94
N ILE A 149 -10.54 -11.53 16.63
CA ILE A 149 -10.02 -11.12 17.94
C ILE A 149 -10.40 -12.18 18.99
N SER A 150 -9.40 -12.67 19.71
CA SER A 150 -9.62 -13.60 20.84
C SER A 150 -10.46 -12.99 21.95
N ASP A 151 -11.08 -13.83 22.76
CA ASP A 151 -12.03 -13.40 23.80
C ASP A 151 -11.38 -12.54 24.89
N ASP A 152 -10.04 -12.62 25.06
CA ASP A 152 -9.26 -11.82 26.00
C ASP A 152 -8.66 -10.54 25.39
N CYS A 153 -8.89 -10.29 24.10
CA CYS A 153 -8.34 -9.18 23.32
C CYS A 153 -6.80 -9.10 23.30
N LYS A 154 -6.08 -10.21 23.55
CA LYS A 154 -4.61 -10.23 23.56
C LYS A 154 -3.98 -10.89 22.35
N SER A 155 -4.76 -11.66 21.60
CA SER A 155 -4.28 -12.39 20.44
C SER A 155 -5.27 -12.36 19.27
N LEU A 156 -4.76 -12.66 18.09
CA LEU A 156 -5.52 -12.79 16.86
C LEU A 156 -5.53 -14.25 16.42
N ILE A 157 -6.69 -14.72 15.95
CA ILE A 157 -6.88 -16.07 15.43
C ILE A 157 -7.04 -15.93 13.93
N GLN A 158 -6.03 -16.36 13.16
CA GLN A 158 -6.06 -16.29 11.71
C GLN A 158 -7.29 -17.04 11.17
N GLN A 159 -8.06 -16.36 10.35
CA GLN A 159 -9.19 -16.93 9.62
C GLN A 159 -8.72 -17.38 8.23
N PRO A 160 -9.38 -18.37 7.61
CA PRO A 160 -9.17 -18.65 6.20
C PRO A 160 -9.41 -17.38 5.36
N ALA A 161 -8.71 -17.26 4.24
CA ALA A 161 -9.05 -16.23 3.25
C ALA A 161 -10.50 -16.46 2.83
N ASN A 162 -11.37 -15.46 3.01
CA ASN A 162 -12.69 -15.49 2.42
C ASN A 162 -12.53 -15.09 0.96
N ASP A 163 -12.59 -16.05 0.04
CA ASP A 163 -12.59 -15.83 -1.41
C ASP A 163 -13.83 -15.05 -1.92
N ALA A 164 -14.62 -14.48 -1.02
CA ALA A 164 -15.85 -13.75 -1.30
C ALA A 164 -15.64 -12.24 -1.53
N GLU A 165 -14.45 -11.69 -1.26
CA GLU A 165 -14.16 -10.25 -1.40
C GLU A 165 -13.65 -9.87 -2.80
N SER A 166 -13.88 -10.70 -3.82
CA SER A 166 -13.61 -10.39 -5.24
C SER A 166 -14.90 -10.11 -6.04
N ALA A 167 -16.02 -9.81 -5.36
CA ALA A 167 -17.32 -9.65 -5.99
C ALA A 167 -18.16 -8.49 -5.44
N GLU A 168 -17.56 -7.34 -5.13
CA GLU A 168 -18.25 -6.05 -4.93
C GLU A 168 -17.23 -4.96 -5.32
N GLU A 169 -17.38 -4.05 -6.28
CA GLU A 169 -18.34 -3.69 -7.34
C GLU A 169 -17.54 -2.99 -8.46
#